data_AF-A0A6N2CZJ9-F1
#
_entry.id   AF-A0A6N2CZJ9-F1
#
_cell.length_a   1.000
_cell.length_b   1.000
_cell.length_c   1.000
_cell.angle_alpha   90.00
_cell.angle_beta   90.00
_cell.angle_gamma   90.00
#
_symmetry.space_group_name_H-M   'P 1'
#
loop_
_entity.id
_entity.type
_entity.pdbx_description
1 polymer ?
#
loop_
_entity_poly.entity_id
_entity_poly.type
_entity_poly.pdbx_seq_one_letter_code
_entity_poly.pdbx_strand_id
1 'polypeptide(L)'
;MWRLLRRGKGSIWRSFKPEYYQLNTDIINTMKKVILIYFNSFVLFILFSFIVFSDMKAQERIVDDAAITNFRSFQIETWYGQFESVFMPAIGANQWLEIGFGVIFDSEDDFNFHGVLPEVKAVKNNFEIDGYSWGGVMGLSLNKELKADEFYFYAPFSRSLFSNALVLHINAGINYSFSTPMT
;
A
#
# COMPACT_ATOMS: atom_id res chain seq x y z
N MET A 1 53.35 69.64 15.32
CA MET A 1 51.87 69.73 15.24
C MET A 1 51.38 68.50 14.49
N TRP A 2 50.28 67.87 14.94
CA TRP A 2 49.70 66.58 14.50
C TRP A 2 50.00 65.35 15.38
N ARG A 3 49.44 65.42 16.59
CA ARG A 3 48.76 64.33 17.30
C ARG A 3 47.48 64.00 16.53
N LEU A 4 47.06 62.72 16.48
CA LEU A 4 45.68 62.20 16.63
C LEU A 4 45.26 61.02 15.72
N LEU A 5 44.72 59.99 16.39
CA LEU A 5 43.69 59.03 15.95
C LEU A 5 44.12 57.74 15.21
N ARG A 6 44.67 56.78 15.96
CA ARG A 6 44.35 55.34 15.75
C ARG A 6 43.14 54.98 16.62
N ARG A 7 41.93 55.13 16.05
CA ARG A 7 40.68 54.60 16.64
C ARG A 7 40.65 53.09 16.48
N GLY A 8 40.38 52.40 17.59
CA GLY A 8 40.31 50.96 17.68
C GLY A 8 39.20 50.35 16.81
N LYS A 9 39.57 49.32 16.05
CA LYS A 9 38.63 48.31 15.57
C LYS A 9 38.49 47.28 16.68
N GLY A 10 37.69 47.60 17.70
CA GLY A 10 37.16 46.58 18.59
C GLY A 10 36.26 45.68 17.77
N SER A 11 36.72 44.48 17.42
CA SER A 11 35.89 43.51 16.74
C SER A 11 34.82 43.04 17.72
N ILE A 12 33.60 43.54 17.53
CA ILE A 12 32.39 43.09 18.22
C ILE A 12 32.00 41.74 17.61
N TRP A 13 32.87 40.74 17.73
CA TRP A 13 32.45 39.35 17.60
C TRP A 13 31.96 38.96 18.99
N ARG A 14 30.71 39.35 19.29
CA ARG A 14 29.99 38.83 20.44
C ARG A 14 30.03 37.31 20.32
N SER A 15 30.63 36.66 21.30
CA SER A 15 30.55 35.22 21.48
C SER A 15 29.07 34.84 21.56
N PHE A 16 28.54 34.29 20.48
CA PHE A 16 27.23 33.65 20.52
C PHE A 16 27.34 32.52 21.52
N LYS A 17 26.65 32.67 22.66
CA LYS A 17 26.65 31.65 23.70
C LYS A 17 26.02 30.38 23.11
N PRO A 18 26.70 29.22 23.17
CA PRO A 18 26.22 27.95 22.58
C PRO A 18 24.86 27.49 23.14
N GLU A 19 24.46 28.02 24.30
CA GLU A 19 23.15 27.84 24.93
C GLU A 19 21.97 28.19 23.99
N TYR A 20 22.12 29.20 23.12
CA TYR A 20 21.05 29.58 22.16
C TYR A 20 20.88 28.58 21.01
N TYR A 21 21.92 27.85 20.64
CA TYR A 21 21.85 26.82 19.59
C TYR A 21 21.18 25.54 20.10
N GLN A 22 21.41 25.18 21.37
CA GLN A 22 20.76 24.04 22.01
C GLN A 22 19.26 24.27 22.21
N LEU A 23 18.86 25.46 22.67
CA LEU A 23 17.45 25.80 22.84
C LEU A 23 16.66 25.68 21.52
N ASN A 24 17.25 26.12 20.40
CA ASN A 24 16.61 26.02 19.09
C ASN A 24 16.48 24.57 18.60
N THR A 25 17.44 23.69 18.90
CA THR A 25 17.39 22.29 18.45
C THR A 25 16.34 21.48 19.22
N ASP A 26 16.19 21.72 20.52
CA ASP A 26 15.16 21.07 21.34
C ASP A 26 13.74 21.48 20.95
N ILE A 27 13.53 22.77 20.65
CA ILE A 27 12.24 23.27 20.15
C ILE A 27 11.91 22.61 18.81
N ILE A 28 12.85 22.58 17.86
CA ILE A 28 12.64 21.97 16.54
C ILE A 28 12.32 20.47 16.67
N ASN A 29 13.04 19.74 17.52
CA ASN A 29 12.80 18.31 17.74
C ASN A 29 11.44 18.06 18.39
N THR A 30 11.04 18.91 19.33
CA THR A 30 9.72 18.85 19.97
C THR A 30 8.61 19.10 18.94
N MET A 31 8.75 20.13 18.10
CA MET A 31 7.79 20.41 17.03
C MET A 31 7.67 19.26 16.03
N LYS A 32 8.78 18.63 15.63
CA LYS A 32 8.77 17.44 14.75
C LYS A 32 7.99 16.29 15.36
N LYS A 33 8.18 16.00 16.65
CA LYS A 33 7.43 14.95 17.36
C LYS A 33 5.94 15.26 17.41
N VAL A 34 5.58 16.50 17.71
CA VAL A 34 4.17 16.95 17.77
C VAL A 34 3.51 16.81 16.39
N ILE A 35 4.16 17.27 15.32
CA ILE A 35 3.65 17.12 13.95
C ILE A 35 3.46 15.64 13.60
N LEU A 36 4.43 14.79 13.93
CA LEU A 36 4.35 13.36 13.69
C LEU A 36 3.18 12.71 14.43
N ILE A 37 2.94 13.09 15.69
CA ILE A 37 1.79 12.59 16.48
C ILE A 37 0.48 12.99 15.81
N TYR A 38 0.29 14.27 15.45
CA TYR A 38 -0.95 14.70 14.80
C TYR A 38 -1.16 14.03 13.44
N PHE A 39 -0.10 13.87 12.66
CA PHE A 39 -0.16 13.16 11.39
C PHE A 39 -0.60 11.71 11.58
N ASN A 40 0.01 10.98 12.51
CA ASN A 40 -0.36 9.60 12.81
C ASN A 40 -1.81 9.49 13.31
N SER A 41 -2.24 10.38 14.21
CA SER A 41 -3.62 10.42 14.70
C SER A 41 -4.63 10.71 13.60
N PHE A 42 -4.29 11.60 12.65
CA PHE A 42 -5.14 11.89 11.49
C PHE A 42 -5.27 10.69 10.55
N VAL A 43 -4.15 10.01 10.27
CA VAL A 43 -4.16 8.76 9.48
C VAL A 43 -5.01 7.69 10.16
N LEU A 44 -4.86 7.50 11.48
CA LEU A 44 -5.70 6.56 12.25
C LEU A 44 -7.18 6.94 12.22
N PHE A 45 -7.52 8.23 12.31
CA PHE A 45 -8.89 8.70 12.23
C PHE A 45 -9.53 8.43 10.86
N ILE A 46 -8.77 8.65 9.78
CA ILE A 46 -9.21 8.31 8.42
C ILE A 46 -9.45 6.81 8.30
N LEU A 47 -8.48 5.99 8.71
CA LEU A 47 -8.60 4.53 8.68
C LEU A 47 -9.81 4.05 9.50
N PHE A 48 -10.01 4.60 10.70
CA PHE A 48 -11.15 4.27 11.55
C PHE A 48 -12.48 4.68 10.90
N SER A 49 -12.52 5.84 10.24
CA SER A 49 -13.71 6.29 9.51
C SER A 49 -14.03 5.36 8.33
N PHE A 50 -13.03 4.88 7.60
CA PHE A 50 -13.24 3.86 6.58
C PHE A 50 -13.80 2.56 7.15
N ILE A 51 -13.32 2.11 8.33
CA ILE A 51 -13.82 0.91 9.00
C ILE A 51 -15.27 1.07 9.47
N VAL A 52 -15.64 2.23 10.03
CA VAL A 52 -16.96 2.45 10.63
C VAL A 52 -18.05 2.73 9.59
N PHE A 53 -17.72 3.37 8.48
CA PHE A 53 -18.70 3.86 7.50
C PHE A 53 -18.80 3.03 6.22
N SER A 54 -18.05 1.94 6.11
CA SER A 54 -18.20 1.04 4.99
C SER A 54 -19.00 -0.19 5.41
N ASP A 55 -20.03 -0.52 4.65
CA ASP A 55 -20.48 -1.91 4.50
C ASP A 55 -19.38 -2.69 3.77
N MET A 56 -18.17 -2.72 4.34
CA MET A 56 -17.01 -3.42 3.81
C MET A 56 -17.29 -4.91 3.93
N LYS A 57 -17.90 -5.47 2.90
CA LYS A 57 -17.83 -6.90 2.64
C LYS A 57 -16.38 -7.18 2.24
N ALA A 58 -15.57 -7.62 3.19
CA ALA A 58 -14.25 -8.17 2.90
C ALA A 58 -14.49 -9.38 2.00
N GLN A 59 -14.23 -9.21 0.70
CA GLN A 59 -14.38 -10.30 -0.26
C GLN A 59 -13.12 -11.15 -0.20
N GLU A 60 -13.33 -12.42 0.09
CA GLU A 60 -12.31 -13.46 0.01
C GLU A 60 -11.79 -13.55 -1.42
N ARG A 61 -10.63 -12.96 -1.70
CA ARG A 61 -9.97 -13.10 -3.00
C ARG A 61 -8.51 -13.45 -2.89
N ILE A 62 -8.03 -14.10 -3.95
CA ILE A 62 -6.77 -14.85 -4.09
C ILE A 62 -5.52 -14.08 -3.66
N VAL A 63 -5.53 -12.75 -3.78
CA VAL A 63 -4.31 -11.96 -3.69
C VAL A 63 -4.20 -11.29 -2.33
N ASP A 64 -3.30 -11.82 -1.52
CA ASP A 64 -3.13 -11.46 -0.10
C ASP A 64 -1.89 -10.58 0.15
N ASP A 65 -1.01 -10.34 -0.83
CA ASP A 65 0.23 -9.61 -0.60
C ASP A 65 0.56 -8.54 -1.66
N ALA A 66 1.32 -7.51 -1.23
CA ALA A 66 1.83 -6.46 -2.12
C ALA A 66 3.13 -6.92 -2.78
N ALA A 67 3.11 -8.10 -3.40
CA ALA A 67 4.21 -8.71 -4.10
C ALA A 67 3.79 -9.12 -5.52
N ILE A 68 4.76 -9.40 -6.37
CA ILE A 68 4.55 -9.95 -7.71
C ILE A 68 5.49 -11.14 -7.91
N THR A 69 5.08 -12.02 -8.81
CA THR A 69 5.91 -13.09 -9.36
C THR A 69 7.18 -12.50 -9.96
N ASN A 70 8.31 -13.15 -9.67
CA ASN A 70 9.61 -12.76 -10.21
C ASN A 70 9.60 -12.66 -11.75
N PHE A 71 10.36 -11.72 -12.30
CA PHE A 71 10.44 -11.52 -13.76
C PHE A 71 10.78 -12.83 -14.49
N ARG A 72 10.00 -13.15 -15.54
CA ARG A 72 10.10 -14.40 -16.34
C ARG A 72 9.86 -15.68 -15.55
N SER A 73 9.19 -15.58 -14.41
CA SER A 73 8.75 -16.72 -13.62
C SER A 73 7.24 -16.86 -13.70
N PHE A 74 6.75 -18.06 -13.37
CA PHE A 74 5.33 -18.37 -13.26
C PHE A 74 5.02 -18.78 -11.83
N GLN A 75 3.86 -18.36 -11.35
CA GLN A 75 3.25 -18.81 -10.12
C GLN A 75 1.86 -19.35 -10.45
N ILE A 76 1.38 -20.31 -9.67
CA ILE A 76 -0.02 -20.71 -9.69
C ILE A 76 -0.56 -20.32 -8.32
N GLU A 77 -1.47 -19.35 -8.32
CA GLU A 77 -2.20 -18.94 -7.14
C GLU A 77 -3.53 -19.70 -7.10
N THR A 78 -3.87 -20.25 -5.94
CA THR A 78 -5.12 -20.99 -5.77
C THR A 78 -5.85 -20.47 -4.55
N TRP A 79 -7.13 -20.19 -4.71
CA TRP A 79 -8.03 -19.85 -3.61
C TRP A 79 -9.16 -20.87 -3.56
N TYR A 80 -9.51 -21.29 -2.35
CA TYR A 80 -10.69 -22.10 -2.09
C TYR A 80 -11.55 -21.37 -1.07
N GLY A 81 -12.62 -20.74 -1.56
CA GLY A 81 -13.58 -20.00 -0.76
C GLY A 81 -14.90 -20.75 -0.60
N GLN A 82 -15.79 -20.20 0.23
CA GLN A 82 -17.11 -20.77 0.45
C GLN A 82 -17.98 -20.75 -0.82
N PHE A 83 -17.92 -19.66 -1.59
CA PHE A 83 -18.77 -19.45 -2.78
C PHE A 83 -17.99 -19.66 -4.07
N GLU A 84 -16.71 -19.28 -4.10
CA GLU A 84 -15.87 -19.36 -5.29
C GLU A 84 -14.49 -19.93 -4.97
N SER A 85 -13.99 -20.75 -5.88
CA SER A 85 -12.62 -21.22 -5.91
C SER A 85 -11.98 -20.78 -7.21
N VAL A 86 -10.72 -20.40 -7.16
CA VAL A 86 -10.02 -19.90 -8.34
C VAL A 86 -8.64 -20.52 -8.45
N PHE A 87 -8.27 -20.89 -9.67
CA PHE A 87 -6.90 -21.27 -10.04
C PHE A 87 -6.37 -20.23 -11.01
N MET A 88 -5.34 -19.50 -10.61
CA MET A 88 -4.78 -18.37 -11.34
C MET A 88 -3.30 -18.57 -11.61
N PRO A 89 -2.92 -19.10 -12.79
CA PRO A 89 -1.58 -18.88 -13.31
C PRO A 89 -1.29 -17.38 -13.46
N ALA A 90 -0.17 -16.96 -12.93
CA ALA A 90 0.35 -15.60 -13.01
C ALA A 90 1.78 -15.60 -13.57
N ILE A 91 2.09 -14.59 -14.38
CA ILE A 91 3.43 -14.39 -14.96
C ILE A 91 3.99 -13.02 -14.55
N GLY A 92 5.22 -13.03 -14.04
CA GLY A 92 6.01 -11.81 -13.83
C GLY A 92 6.47 -11.24 -15.17
N ALA A 93 5.68 -10.33 -15.74
CA ALA A 93 5.94 -9.72 -17.05
C ALA A 93 7.18 -8.82 -17.03
N ASN A 94 7.44 -8.13 -15.91
CA ASN A 94 8.68 -7.39 -15.65
C ASN A 94 8.90 -7.25 -14.13
N GLN A 95 9.80 -6.34 -13.70
CA GLN A 95 10.14 -6.13 -12.28
C GLN A 95 9.04 -5.46 -11.44
N TRP A 96 7.97 -4.98 -12.05
CA TRP A 96 6.90 -4.25 -11.38
C TRP A 96 5.49 -4.64 -11.85
N LEU A 97 5.37 -5.59 -12.79
CA LEU A 97 4.11 -5.97 -13.42
C LEU A 97 3.96 -7.49 -13.47
N GLU A 98 2.80 -7.94 -13.03
CA GLU A 98 2.30 -9.30 -13.12
C GLU A 98 0.98 -9.32 -13.90
N ILE A 99 0.81 -10.38 -14.69
CA ILE A 99 -0.42 -10.65 -15.44
C ILE A 99 -0.93 -12.01 -15.01
N GLY A 100 -2.18 -12.06 -14.54
CA GLY A 100 -2.87 -13.27 -14.10
C GLY A 100 -4.01 -13.64 -15.04
N PHE A 101 -4.29 -14.93 -15.15
CA PHE A 101 -5.49 -15.42 -15.82
C PHE A 101 -6.10 -16.58 -15.03
N GLY A 102 -7.12 -16.29 -14.23
CA GLY A 102 -7.81 -17.25 -13.38
C GLY A 102 -8.93 -18.01 -14.07
N VAL A 103 -9.21 -19.21 -13.55
CA VAL A 103 -10.39 -20.01 -13.85
C VAL A 103 -11.21 -20.12 -12.56
N ILE A 104 -12.47 -19.69 -12.61
CA ILE A 104 -13.37 -19.60 -11.45
C ILE A 104 -14.29 -20.82 -11.44
N PHE A 105 -14.45 -21.41 -10.26
CA PHE A 105 -15.35 -22.52 -9.98
C PHE A 105 -16.33 -22.14 -8.87
N ASP A 106 -17.59 -22.51 -9.04
CA ASP A 106 -18.62 -22.38 -8.01
C ASP A 106 -18.39 -23.42 -6.92
N SER A 107 -18.07 -22.97 -5.71
CA SER A 107 -17.72 -23.86 -4.58
C SER A 107 -18.88 -24.11 -3.62
N GLU A 108 -20.00 -23.41 -3.80
CA GLU A 108 -21.21 -23.64 -2.99
C GLU A 108 -21.93 -24.91 -3.44
N ASP A 109 -21.89 -25.20 -4.75
CA ASP A 109 -22.49 -26.38 -5.38
C ASP A 109 -21.46 -27.51 -5.68
N ASP A 110 -21.37 -27.95 -6.94
CA ASP A 110 -20.62 -29.15 -7.40
C ASP A 110 -19.22 -28.84 -7.96
N PHE A 111 -18.59 -27.70 -7.59
CA PHE A 111 -17.31 -27.26 -8.17
C PHE A 111 -17.38 -27.08 -9.70
N ASN A 112 -18.49 -26.53 -10.19
CA ASN A 112 -18.71 -26.33 -11.62
C ASN A 112 -17.94 -25.12 -12.14
N PHE A 113 -17.47 -25.20 -13.38
CA PHE A 113 -16.87 -24.06 -14.07
C PHE A 113 -17.86 -22.89 -14.10
N HIS A 114 -17.46 -21.77 -13.51
CA HIS A 114 -18.28 -20.57 -13.38
C HIS A 114 -17.83 -19.47 -14.36
N GLY A 115 -16.52 -19.34 -14.58
CA GLY A 115 -16.00 -18.23 -15.37
C GLY A 115 -14.48 -18.14 -15.42
N VAL A 116 -13.98 -17.01 -15.89
CA VAL A 116 -12.55 -16.69 -15.98
C VAL A 116 -12.25 -15.31 -15.41
N LEU A 117 -11.00 -15.11 -14.98
CA LEU A 117 -10.55 -13.94 -14.23
C LEU A 117 -9.22 -13.40 -14.77
N PRO A 118 -9.20 -12.62 -15.86
CA PRO A 118 -8.03 -11.80 -16.20
C PRO A 118 -7.73 -10.78 -15.09
N GLU A 119 -6.46 -10.72 -14.68
CA GLU A 119 -5.97 -9.78 -13.68
C GLU A 119 -4.65 -9.12 -14.13
N VAL A 120 -4.47 -7.85 -13.74
CA VAL A 120 -3.19 -7.15 -13.82
C VAL A 120 -2.84 -6.59 -12.46
N LYS A 121 -1.63 -6.90 -12.00
CA LYS A 121 -1.07 -6.46 -10.72
C LYS A 121 0.22 -5.70 -10.97
N ALA A 122 0.31 -4.49 -10.46
CA ALA A 122 1.50 -3.65 -10.58
C ALA A 122 2.01 -3.24 -9.21
N VAL A 123 3.25 -3.60 -8.87
CA VAL A 123 3.89 -3.28 -7.57
C VAL A 123 5.18 -2.52 -7.85
N LYS A 124 5.33 -1.33 -7.26
CA LYS A 124 6.40 -0.40 -7.63
C LYS A 124 7.75 -0.70 -6.97
N ASN A 125 7.72 -1.16 -5.72
CA ASN A 125 8.88 -1.24 -4.85
C ASN A 125 9.11 -2.69 -4.40
N ASN A 126 10.36 -3.04 -4.09
CA ASN A 126 10.68 -4.39 -3.61
C ASN A 126 10.62 -4.41 -2.07
N PHE A 127 9.67 -5.16 -1.52
CA PHE A 127 9.46 -5.26 -0.09
C PHE A 127 10.70 -5.70 0.70
N GLU A 128 11.48 -6.65 0.17
CA GLU A 128 12.68 -7.19 0.84
C GLU A 128 13.80 -6.16 0.93
N ILE A 129 13.88 -5.24 -0.04
CA ILE A 129 14.92 -4.21 -0.13
C ILE A 129 14.49 -2.94 0.61
N ASP A 130 13.27 -2.48 0.35
CA ASP A 130 12.79 -1.18 0.79
C ASP A 130 12.09 -1.26 2.17
N GLY A 131 11.74 -2.45 2.64
CA GLY A 131 10.96 -2.69 3.86
C GLY A 131 9.48 -2.30 3.74
N TYR A 132 9.03 -1.91 2.55
CA TYR A 132 7.63 -1.68 2.23
C TYR A 132 7.39 -1.85 0.72
N SER A 133 6.16 -2.15 0.35
CA SER A 133 5.72 -2.22 -1.04
C SER A 133 4.29 -1.74 -1.16
N TRP A 134 3.95 -1.24 -2.33
CA TRP A 134 2.60 -0.84 -2.65
C TRP A 134 2.35 -1.02 -4.15
N GLY A 135 1.10 -1.20 -4.49
CA GLY A 135 0.70 -1.46 -5.85
C GLY A 135 -0.73 -1.10 -6.16
N GLY A 136 -1.15 -1.54 -7.34
CA GLY A 136 -2.53 -1.57 -7.77
C GLY A 136 -2.82 -2.90 -8.44
N VAL A 137 -3.99 -3.43 -8.17
CA VAL A 137 -4.53 -4.62 -8.80
C VAL A 137 -5.87 -4.28 -9.41
N MET A 138 -6.10 -4.76 -10.62
CA MET A 138 -7.41 -4.74 -11.26
C MET A 138 -7.66 -6.07 -11.93
N GLY A 139 -8.91 -6.51 -11.89
CA GLY A 139 -9.34 -7.66 -12.64
C GLY A 139 -10.80 -7.55 -13.06
N LEU A 140 -11.18 -8.44 -13.97
CA LEU A 140 -12.51 -8.51 -14.53
C LEU A 140 -12.96 -9.97 -14.51
N SER A 141 -13.94 -10.29 -13.66
CA SER A 141 -14.61 -11.59 -13.69
C SER A 141 -15.53 -11.65 -14.90
N LEU A 142 -15.36 -12.70 -15.70
CA LEU A 142 -16.21 -13.02 -16.83
C LEU A 142 -16.92 -14.34 -16.53
N ASN A 143 -18.23 -14.38 -16.71
CA ASN A 143 -19.00 -15.61 -16.54
C ASN A 143 -18.69 -16.64 -17.65
N LYS A 144 -19.30 -17.84 -17.57
CA LYS A 144 -19.13 -18.90 -18.57
C LYS A 144 -19.50 -18.52 -20.01
N GLU A 145 -20.34 -17.49 -20.21
CA GLU A 145 -20.66 -16.92 -21.52
C GLU A 145 -19.72 -15.77 -21.93
N LEU A 146 -18.63 -15.55 -21.19
CA LEU A 146 -17.67 -14.46 -21.36
C LEU A 146 -18.27 -13.06 -21.24
N LYS A 147 -19.38 -12.93 -20.51
CA LYS A 147 -19.95 -11.62 -20.17
C LYS A 147 -19.32 -11.12 -18.88
N ALA A 148 -19.06 -9.81 -18.84
CA ALA A 148 -18.57 -9.14 -17.64
C ALA A 148 -19.58 -9.32 -16.50
N ASP A 149 -19.10 -9.87 -15.39
CA ASP A 149 -19.89 -10.13 -14.19
C ASP A 149 -19.47 -9.19 -13.06
N GLU A 150 -18.16 -9.04 -12.84
CA GLU A 150 -17.65 -8.12 -11.83
C GLU A 150 -16.32 -7.48 -12.26
N PHE A 151 -16.16 -6.18 -12.01
CA PHE A 151 -14.87 -5.50 -12.10
C PHE A 151 -14.41 -5.14 -10.69
N TYR A 152 -13.13 -5.35 -10.39
CA TYR A 152 -12.55 -4.94 -9.12
C TYR A 152 -11.24 -4.19 -9.32
N PHE A 153 -10.97 -3.29 -8.39
CA PHE A 153 -9.72 -2.57 -8.28
C PHE A 153 -9.37 -2.38 -6.81
N TYR A 154 -8.14 -2.68 -6.42
CA TYR A 154 -7.64 -2.39 -5.08
C TYR A 154 -6.16 -2.03 -5.08
N ALA A 155 -5.75 -1.35 -4.02
CA ALA A 155 -4.37 -0.97 -3.76
C ALA A 155 -3.83 -1.79 -2.58
N PRO A 156 -2.94 -2.77 -2.82
CA PRO A 156 -2.23 -3.46 -1.76
C PRO A 156 -1.10 -2.58 -1.21
N PHE A 157 -0.90 -2.63 0.10
CA PHE A 157 0.22 -2.01 0.82
C PHE A 157 0.78 -2.98 1.85
N SER A 158 2.09 -3.19 1.82
CA SER A 158 2.81 -3.96 2.84
C SER A 158 3.91 -3.13 3.45
N ARG A 159 4.13 -3.26 4.77
CA ARG A 159 5.26 -2.64 5.46
C ARG A 159 5.80 -3.54 6.56
N SER A 160 7.11 -3.72 6.55
CA SER A 160 7.84 -4.34 7.65
C SER A 160 7.94 -3.39 8.85
N LEU A 161 7.69 -3.94 10.02
CA LEU A 161 7.77 -3.31 11.33
C LEU A 161 8.70 -4.13 12.22
N PHE A 162 9.35 -3.46 13.18
CA PHE A 162 10.21 -4.09 14.18
C PHE A 162 11.29 -5.02 13.58
N SER A 163 12.03 -4.53 12.58
CA SER A 163 13.10 -5.29 11.90
C SER A 163 12.60 -6.61 11.31
N ASN A 164 11.49 -6.58 10.56
CA ASN A 164 10.84 -7.74 9.94
C ASN A 164 10.19 -8.73 10.93
N ALA A 165 10.08 -8.41 12.21
CA ALA A 165 9.34 -9.26 13.16
C ALA A 165 7.82 -9.20 12.97
N LEU A 166 7.32 -8.14 12.30
CA LEU A 166 5.91 -7.95 12.00
C LEU A 166 5.76 -7.35 10.60
N VAL A 167 4.78 -7.81 9.83
CA VAL A 167 4.39 -7.19 8.55
C VAL A 167 2.96 -6.66 8.69
N LEU A 168 2.80 -5.36 8.45
CA LEU A 168 1.49 -4.76 8.24
C LEU A 168 1.11 -4.94 6.77
N HIS A 169 0.01 -5.62 6.51
CA HIS A 169 -0.56 -5.78 5.19
C HIS A 169 -1.97 -5.18 5.14
N ILE A 170 -2.26 -4.39 4.09
CA ILE A 170 -3.55 -3.73 3.89
C ILE A 170 -3.92 -3.81 2.41
N ASN A 171 -5.13 -4.31 2.13
CA ASN A 171 -5.77 -4.21 0.82
C ASN A 171 -6.98 -3.28 0.92
N ALA A 172 -7.01 -2.22 0.11
CA ALA A 172 -8.13 -1.29 0.07
C ALA A 172 -8.61 -1.11 -1.37
N GLY A 173 -9.89 -1.33 -1.61
CA GLY A 173 -10.41 -1.29 -2.98
C GLY A 173 -11.91 -1.16 -3.08
N ILE A 174 -12.36 -1.29 -4.33
CA ILE A 174 -13.75 -1.25 -4.76
C ILE A 174 -14.01 -2.39 -5.73
N ASN A 175 -15.23 -2.90 -5.72
CA ASN A 175 -15.76 -3.77 -6.75
C ASN A 175 -17.04 -3.19 -7.33
N TYR A 176 -17.35 -3.59 -8.56
CA TYR A 176 -18.55 -3.21 -9.28
C TYR A 176 -19.11 -4.46 -9.96
N SER A 177 -20.29 -4.89 -9.51
CA SER A 177 -21.03 -5.99 -10.13
C SER A 177 -21.89 -5.48 -11.28
N PHE A 178 -21.74 -6.09 -12.45
CA PHE A 178 -22.51 -5.81 -13.66
C PHE A 178 -23.83 -6.60 -13.68
N SER A 179 -23.87 -7.72 -12.97
CA SER A 179 -25.09 -8.48 -12.71
C SER A 179 -25.98 -7.69 -11.74
N THR A 180 -27.28 -7.62 -12.05
CA THR A 180 -28.26 -7.04 -11.12
C THR A 180 -28.23 -7.89 -9.86
N PRO A 181 -28.20 -7.32 -8.64
CA PRO A 181 -28.22 -8.13 -7.42
C PRO A 181 -29.43 -9.07 -7.51
N MET A 182 -29.18 -10.38 -7.46
CA MET A 182 -30.26 -11.34 -7.30
C MET A 182 -30.87 -11.08 -5.93
N THR A 183 -32.03 -10.42 -5.94
CA THR A 183 -32.91 -10.28 -4.78
C THR A 183 -33.58 -11.60 -4.45
#